data_AF-A0AAP8KSL3-F1
#
_entry.id   AF-A0AAP8KSL3-F1
#
_cell.length_a   1.000
_cell.length_b   1.000
_cell.length_c   1.000
_cell.angle_alpha   90.00
_cell.angle_beta   90.00
_cell.angle_gamma   90.00
#
_symmetry.space_group_name_H-M   'P 1'
#
loop_
_entity.id
_entity.type
_entity.pdbx_description
1 polymer ?
#
loop_
_entity_poly.entity_id
_entity_poly.type
_entity_poly.pdbx_seq_one_letter_code
_entity_poly.pdbx_strand_id
1 'polypeptide(L)'
;MFRNELFEEVSKSDLYGMIFTYVWAFDLQSDWDYINHVVSIFESKGAAVYFVELEAELDERLERNKSPHRLEHKPKKRDIEWSEKNLKETMKKHRLNSFHDEIEKEEYIKINNTHLSAKEVAVMIKEKFRL
;
A
#
# COMPACT_ATOMS: atom_id res chain seq x y z
N MET A 1 -11.91 -1.67 15.21
CA MET A 1 -11.40 -1.86 16.59
C MET A 1 -9.91 -2.18 16.57
N PHE A 2 -9.49 -3.43 16.35
CA PHE A 2 -8.10 -3.83 16.57
C PHE A 2 -7.01 -3.00 15.85
N ARG A 3 -7.20 -2.64 14.56
CA ARG A 3 -6.19 -1.86 13.83
C ARG A 3 -6.03 -0.43 14.37
N ASN A 4 -7.12 0.19 14.81
CA ASN A 4 -7.06 1.56 15.33
C ASN A 4 -6.31 1.59 16.66
N GLU A 5 -6.63 0.65 17.56
CA GLU A 5 -5.93 0.47 18.83
C GLU A 5 -4.44 0.18 18.60
N LEU A 6 -4.10 -0.65 17.61
CA LEU A 6 -2.69 -0.89 17.24
C LEU A 6 -1.98 0.41 16.81
N PHE A 7 -2.59 1.22 15.94
CA PHE A 7 -1.99 2.49 15.52
C PHE A 7 -1.81 3.46 16.68
N GLU A 8 -2.79 3.54 17.58
CA GLU A 8 -2.71 4.38 18.77
C GLU A 8 -1.62 3.92 19.75
N GLU A 9 -1.43 2.62 19.94
CA GLU A 9 -0.37 2.11 20.81
C GLU A 9 1.02 2.29 20.19
N VAL A 10 1.15 2.05 18.88
CA VAL A 10 2.41 2.29 18.17
C VAL A 10 2.76 3.78 18.17
N SER A 11 1.79 4.68 17.97
CA SER A 11 2.06 6.13 17.93
C SER A 11 2.50 6.72 19.29
N LYS A 12 2.28 5.99 20.39
CA LYS A 12 2.74 6.35 21.74
C LYS A 12 4.04 5.63 22.15
N SER A 13 4.55 4.72 21.32
CA SER A 13 5.70 3.87 21.64
C SER A 13 7.03 4.48 21.22
N ASP A 14 8.14 3.95 21.74
CA ASP A 14 9.50 4.31 21.33
C ASP A 14 9.98 3.52 20.08
N LEU A 15 9.07 2.91 19.31
CA LEU A 15 9.42 2.23 18.07
C LEU A 15 9.97 3.22 17.05
N TYR A 16 11.00 2.81 16.30
CA TYR A 16 11.59 3.63 15.24
C TYR A 16 10.57 4.04 14.16
N GLY A 17 9.63 3.15 13.83
CA GLY A 17 8.58 3.42 12.86
C GLY A 17 7.72 2.19 12.58
N MET A 18 6.71 2.37 11.73
CA MET A 18 5.78 1.32 11.31
C MET A 18 5.52 1.40 9.82
N ILE A 19 5.47 0.25 9.16
CA ILE A 19 4.99 0.14 7.77
C ILE A 19 3.60 -0.48 7.78
N PHE A 20 2.66 0.19 7.14
CA PHE A 20 1.29 -0.29 6.96
C PHE A 20 0.95 -0.29 5.47
N THR A 21 0.42 -1.41 4.98
CA THR A 21 -0.02 -1.55 3.59
C THR A 21 -1.54 -1.53 3.51
N TYR A 22 -2.08 -0.71 2.62
CA TYR A 22 -3.51 -0.58 2.37
C TYR A 22 -3.79 -0.58 0.86
N VAL A 23 -4.90 -1.19 0.44
CA VAL A 23 -5.38 -1.03 -0.95
C VAL A 23 -6.32 0.15 -0.91
N TRP A 24 -5.85 1.27 -1.48
CA TRP A 24 -6.59 2.53 -1.51
C TRP A 24 -7.38 2.64 -2.81
N ALA A 25 -8.71 2.63 -2.71
CA ALA A 25 -9.60 3.02 -3.79
C ALA A 25 -9.74 4.55 -3.81
N PHE A 26 -9.04 5.21 -4.72
CA PHE A 26 -9.00 6.66 -4.81
C PHE A 26 -10.34 7.28 -5.26
N ASP A 27 -11.24 6.47 -5.83
CA ASP A 27 -12.62 6.85 -6.15
C ASP A 27 -13.58 6.79 -4.95
N LEU A 28 -13.14 6.25 -3.79
CA LEU A 28 -13.97 6.12 -2.60
C LEU A 28 -13.56 7.10 -1.51
N GLN A 29 -14.43 8.07 -1.20
CA GLN A 29 -14.19 9.03 -0.11
C GLN A 29 -13.92 8.36 1.24
N SER A 30 -14.55 7.23 1.52
CA SER A 30 -14.32 6.49 2.77
C SER A 30 -12.89 6.02 2.95
N ASP A 31 -12.17 5.72 1.86
CA ASP A 31 -10.75 5.34 1.93
C ASP A 31 -9.87 6.55 2.21
N TRP A 32 -10.18 7.70 1.62
CA TRP A 32 -9.53 8.97 1.96
C TRP A 32 -9.73 9.32 3.43
N ASP A 33 -10.97 9.24 3.93
CA ASP A 33 -11.30 9.53 5.32
C ASP A 33 -10.57 8.58 6.28
N TYR A 34 -10.49 7.29 5.93
CA TYR A 34 -9.75 6.31 6.72
C TYR A 34 -8.25 6.60 6.76
N ILE A 35 -7.62 6.88 5.62
CA ILE A 35 -6.19 7.18 5.58
C ILE A 35 -5.89 8.48 6.32
N ASN A 36 -6.70 9.53 6.13
CA ASN A 36 -6.56 10.79 6.85
C ASN A 36 -6.69 10.61 8.37
N HIS A 37 -7.62 9.76 8.82
CA HIS A 37 -7.74 9.39 10.22
C HIS A 37 -6.46 8.71 10.73
N VAL A 38 -5.93 7.72 10.02
CA VAL A 38 -4.67 7.06 10.41
C VAL A 38 -3.50 8.04 10.45
N VAL A 39 -3.35 8.91 9.46
CA VAL A 39 -2.33 9.96 9.42
C VAL A 39 -2.43 10.85 10.67
N SER A 40 -3.63 11.28 11.03
CA SER A 40 -3.86 12.16 12.19
C SER A 40 -3.40 11.54 13.52
N ILE A 41 -3.51 10.21 13.68
CA ILE A 41 -3.04 9.50 14.88
C ILE A 41 -1.53 9.67 15.07
N PHE A 42 -0.76 9.62 13.98
CA PHE A 42 0.70 9.70 14.02
C PHE A 42 1.20 11.15 14.03
N GLU A 43 0.66 12.01 13.16
CA GLU A 43 1.08 13.41 13.09
C GLU A 43 0.73 14.20 14.36
N SER A 44 -0.37 13.87 15.04
CA SER A 44 -0.70 14.46 16.35
C SER A 44 0.30 14.12 17.46
N LYS A 45 1.18 13.12 17.23
CA LYS A 45 2.30 12.75 18.10
C LYS A 45 3.66 13.23 17.57
N GLY A 46 3.65 14.05 16.51
CA GLY A 46 4.86 14.60 15.91
C GLY A 46 5.61 13.62 15.00
N ALA A 47 5.02 12.48 14.65
CA ALA A 47 5.63 11.53 13.72
C ALA A 47 5.44 12.00 12.27
N ALA A 48 6.46 11.80 11.43
CA ALA A 48 6.35 12.00 10.00
C ALA A 48 5.64 10.81 9.33
N VAL A 49 4.76 11.09 8.36
CA VAL A 49 4.04 10.06 7.60
C VAL A 49 4.39 10.14 6.12
N TYR A 50 4.91 9.03 5.60
CA TYR A 50 5.34 8.89 4.21
C TYR A 50 4.37 8.01 3.43
N PHE A 51 4.07 8.39 2.20
CA PHE A 51 3.24 7.62 1.28
C PHE A 51 4.10 6.99 0.17
N VAL A 52 3.94 5.69 0.00
CA VAL A 52 4.51 4.93 -1.12
C VAL A 52 3.36 4.29 -1.88
N GLU A 53 3.11 4.76 -3.09
CA GLU A 53 2.17 4.11 -4.02
C GLU A 53 2.94 3.19 -4.97
N LEU A 54 2.53 1.93 -5.01
CA LEU A 54 3.11 0.91 -5.89
C LEU A 54 2.08 0.52 -6.95
N GLU A 55 2.37 0.82 -8.20
CA GLU A 55 1.58 0.37 -9.34
C GLU A 55 2.34 -0.66 -10.17
N ALA A 56 1.59 -1.54 -10.83
CA ALA A 56 2.13 -2.47 -11.81
C ALA A 56 1.05 -2.82 -12.84
N GLU A 57 1.50 -3.16 -14.04
CA GLU A 57 0.64 -3.65 -15.10
C GLU A 57 -0.14 -4.89 -14.66
N LEU A 58 -1.36 -5.03 -15.18
CA LEU A 58 -2.26 -6.12 -14.80
C LEU A 58 -1.64 -7.49 -15.06
N ASP A 59 -1.02 -7.69 -16.21
CA ASP A 59 -0.44 -8.98 -16.60
C ASP A 59 0.68 -9.42 -15.66
N GLU A 60 1.57 -8.49 -15.31
CA GLU A 60 2.62 -8.72 -14.33
C GLU A 60 2.04 -9.06 -12.95
N ARG A 61 0.96 -8.38 -12.52
CA ARG A 61 0.27 -8.68 -11.25
C ARG A 61 -0.38 -10.06 -11.26
N LEU A 62 -0.90 -10.51 -12.40
CA LEU A 62 -1.47 -11.85 -12.57
C LEU A 62 -0.37 -12.91 -12.47
N GLU A 63 0.75 -12.74 -13.16
CA GLU A 63 1.89 -13.67 -13.11
C GLU A 63 2.49 -13.76 -11.70
N ARG A 64 2.68 -12.62 -11.02
CA ARG A 64 3.12 -12.61 -9.61
C ARG A 64 2.15 -13.32 -8.67
N ASN A 65 0.84 -13.34 -8.98
CA ASN A 65 -0.14 -14.05 -8.17
C ASN A 65 -0.01 -15.58 -8.27
N LYS A 66 0.56 -16.09 -9.37
CA LYS A 66 0.80 -17.53 -9.60
C LYS A 66 2.12 -18.04 -9.01
N SER A 67 3.01 -17.13 -8.59
CA SER A 67 4.35 -17.49 -8.14
C SER A 67 4.33 -18.45 -6.91
N PRO A 68 5.23 -19.44 -6.84
CA PRO A 68 5.26 -20.45 -5.77
C PRO A 68 5.31 -19.86 -4.36
N HIS A 69 6.10 -18.78 -4.19
CA HIS A 69 6.23 -18.04 -2.93
C HIS A 69 4.87 -17.52 -2.41
N ARG A 70 3.94 -17.18 -3.30
CA ARG A 70 2.62 -16.65 -2.94
C ARG A 70 1.60 -17.73 -2.61
N LEU A 71 1.73 -18.90 -3.23
CA LEU A 71 0.87 -20.08 -2.99
C LEU A 71 1.19 -20.76 -1.64
N GLU A 72 2.44 -20.65 -1.20
CA GLU A 72 2.92 -21.22 0.06
C GLU A 72 2.45 -20.41 1.27
N HIS A 73 2.59 -19.08 1.25
CA HIS A 73 2.36 -18.22 2.43
C HIS A 73 0.93 -17.64 2.58
N LYS A 74 0.02 -17.86 1.62
CA LYS A 74 -1.35 -17.29 1.70
C LYS A 74 -2.42 -18.31 1.27
N PRO A 75 -2.98 -19.11 2.20
CA PRO A 75 -3.88 -20.24 1.89
C PRO A 75 -5.09 -19.90 1.01
N LYS A 76 -5.69 -18.71 1.20
CA LYS A 76 -6.84 -18.22 0.41
C LYS A 76 -6.50 -17.85 -1.05
N LYS A 77 -5.22 -17.82 -1.42
CA LYS A 77 -4.74 -17.52 -2.78
C LYS A 77 -4.41 -18.77 -3.60
N ARG A 78 -4.63 -19.97 -3.05
CA ARG A 78 -4.45 -21.24 -3.76
C ARG A 78 -5.49 -21.45 -4.87
N ASP A 79 -6.60 -20.72 -4.81
CA ASP A 79 -7.55 -20.58 -5.90
C ASP A 79 -7.10 -19.43 -6.81
N ILE A 80 -6.32 -19.79 -7.83
CA ILE A 80 -5.77 -18.87 -8.82
C ILE A 80 -6.92 -18.19 -9.57
N GLU A 81 -7.96 -18.93 -9.97
CA GLU A 81 -9.11 -18.39 -10.70
C GLU A 81 -9.86 -17.34 -9.87
N TRP A 82 -10.14 -17.62 -8.59
CA TRP A 82 -10.77 -16.66 -7.69
C TRP A 82 -9.89 -15.42 -7.47
N SER A 83 -8.58 -15.60 -7.27
CA SER A 83 -7.65 -14.48 -7.06
C SER A 83 -7.55 -13.58 -8.29
N GLU A 84 -7.49 -14.15 -9.49
CA GLU A 84 -7.46 -13.40 -10.75
C GLU A 84 -8.80 -12.69 -11.00
N LYS A 85 -9.92 -13.39 -10.79
CA LYS A 85 -11.26 -12.81 -10.93
C LYS A 85 -11.44 -11.65 -9.97
N ASN A 86 -11.10 -11.82 -8.69
CA ASN A 86 -11.19 -10.75 -7.69
C ASN A 86 -10.32 -9.55 -8.07
N LEU A 87 -9.07 -9.78 -8.52
CA LEU A 87 -8.20 -8.69 -8.98
C LEU A 87 -8.83 -7.90 -10.14
N LYS A 88 -9.30 -8.60 -11.17
CA LYS A 88 -9.94 -7.99 -12.35
C LYS A 88 -11.23 -7.28 -11.96
N GLU A 89 -12.04 -7.84 -11.07
CA GLU A 89 -13.28 -7.21 -10.60
C GLU A 89 -13.02 -5.97 -9.75
N THR A 90 -12.05 -5.99 -8.83
CA THR A 90 -11.71 -4.81 -8.04
C THR A 90 -11.19 -3.68 -8.93
N MET A 91 -10.33 -3.99 -9.91
CA MET A 91 -9.82 -2.98 -10.86
C MET A 91 -10.89 -2.43 -11.81
N LYS A 92 -11.98 -3.17 -12.06
CA LYS A 92 -13.13 -2.67 -12.83
C LYS A 92 -14.04 -1.77 -11.98
N LYS A 93 -14.14 -2.05 -10.68
CA LYS A 93 -15.05 -1.35 -9.75
C LYS A 93 -14.44 -0.08 -9.18
N HIS A 94 -13.12 -0.06 -9.01
CA HIS A 94 -12.41 1.01 -8.28
C HIS A 94 -11.17 1.47 -9.02
N ARG A 95 -10.84 2.75 -8.81
CA ARG A 95 -9.60 3.37 -9.25
C ARG A 95 -8.54 3.18 -8.17
N LEU A 96 -7.62 2.24 -8.41
CA LEU A 96 -6.61 1.83 -7.42
C LEU A 96 -5.25 2.53 -7.59
N ASN A 97 -5.17 3.48 -8.51
CA ASN A 97 -3.98 4.30 -8.74
C ASN A 97 -4.42 5.77 -8.72
N SER A 98 -3.60 6.62 -8.11
CA SER A 98 -3.79 8.06 -8.12
C SER A 98 -3.68 8.65 -9.53
N PHE A 99 -4.32 9.79 -9.75
CA PHE A 99 -4.02 10.65 -10.89
C PHE A 99 -2.73 11.44 -10.64
N HIS A 100 -2.19 12.03 -11.71
CA HIS A 100 -1.06 12.95 -11.58
C HIS A 100 -1.41 14.08 -10.62
N ASP A 101 -0.50 14.35 -9.68
CA ASP A 101 -0.60 15.39 -8.64
C ASP A 101 -1.83 15.29 -7.72
N GLU A 102 -2.53 14.16 -7.66
CA GLU A 102 -3.68 13.99 -6.77
C GLU A 102 -3.26 13.86 -5.29
N ILE A 103 -2.08 13.32 -5.03
CA ILE A 103 -1.45 13.37 -3.70
C ILE A 103 -0.42 14.50 -3.72
N GLU A 104 -0.74 15.60 -3.04
CA GLU A 104 0.07 16.83 -3.01
C GLU A 104 1.15 16.83 -1.91
N LYS A 105 1.28 15.75 -1.13
CA LYS A 105 2.22 15.68 0.01
C LYS A 105 3.68 15.56 -0.47
N GLU A 106 4.61 16.29 0.15
CA GLU A 106 6.03 16.19 -0.19
C GLU A 106 6.62 14.80 0.10
N GLU A 107 6.15 14.17 1.20
CA GLU A 107 6.50 12.82 1.63
C GLU A 107 5.81 11.71 0.82
N TYR A 108 5.62 11.93 -0.49
CA TYR A 108 5.00 10.98 -1.39
C TYR A 108 5.95 10.52 -2.50
N ILE A 109 5.85 9.24 -2.86
CA ILE A 109 6.43 8.67 -4.07
C ILE A 109 5.48 7.65 -4.69
N LYS A 110 5.31 7.76 -6.01
CA LYS A 110 4.67 6.76 -6.85
C LYS A 110 5.72 5.98 -7.63
N ILE A 111 5.68 4.66 -7.56
CA ILE A 111 6.64 3.78 -8.21
C ILE A 111 5.87 2.76 -9.06
N ASN A 112 6.10 2.80 -10.38
CA ASN A 112 5.73 1.70 -11.25
C ASN A 112 6.77 0.58 -11.11
N ASN A 113 6.39 -0.50 -10.45
CA ASN A 113 7.28 -1.63 -10.19
C ASN A 113 7.02 -2.83 -11.10
N THR A 114 6.45 -2.63 -12.29
CA THR A 114 6.17 -3.71 -13.25
C THR A 114 7.43 -4.51 -13.59
N HIS A 115 8.57 -3.86 -13.75
CA HIS A 115 9.84 -4.51 -14.11
C HIS A 115 10.93 -4.31 -13.06
N LEU A 116 10.55 -3.92 -11.84
CA LEU A 116 11.48 -3.68 -10.74
C LEU A 116 11.35 -4.80 -9.69
N SER A 117 12.48 -5.24 -9.18
CA SER A 117 12.55 -6.15 -8.04
C SER A 117 12.18 -5.43 -6.74
N ALA A 118 11.77 -6.21 -5.73
CA ALA A 118 11.50 -5.68 -4.39
C ALA A 118 12.71 -4.93 -3.79
N LYS A 119 13.94 -5.35 -4.12
CA LYS A 119 15.17 -4.70 -3.65
C LYS A 119 15.37 -3.32 -4.28
N GLU A 120 15.14 -3.20 -5.59
CA GLU A 120 15.26 -1.92 -6.30
C GLU A 120 14.24 -0.92 -5.76
N VAL A 121 12.98 -1.35 -5.61
CA VAL A 121 11.92 -0.51 -5.04
C VAL A 121 12.28 -0.06 -3.62
N ALA A 122 12.79 -0.97 -2.77
CA ALA A 122 13.20 -0.62 -1.41
C ALA A 122 14.33 0.43 -1.39
N VAL A 123 15.32 0.31 -2.29
CA VAL A 123 16.40 1.30 -2.42
C VAL A 123 15.84 2.66 -2.82
N MET A 124 14.94 2.72 -3.80
CA MET A 124 14.30 3.98 -4.23
C MET A 124 13.56 4.68 -3.09
N ILE A 125 12.82 3.92 -2.27
CA ILE A 125 12.09 4.47 -1.10
C ILE A 125 13.09 5.04 -0.08
N LYS A 126 14.15 4.30 0.23
CA LYS A 126 15.20 4.75 1.16
C LYS A 126 15.89 6.01 0.66
N GLU A 127 16.23 6.09 -0.62
CA GLU A 127 16.89 7.26 -1.20
C GLU A 127 15.97 8.49 -1.20
N LYS A 128 14.70 8.34 -1.58
CA LYS A 128 13.71 9.43 -1.61
C LYS A 128 13.49 10.02 -0.22
N PHE A 129 13.36 9.18 0.81
CA PHE A 129 13.00 9.62 2.17
C PHE A 129 14.19 9.69 3.14
N ARG A 130 15.39 9.35 2.70
CA ARG A 130 16.63 9.34 3.50
C ARG A 130 16.53 8.48 4.77
N LEU A 131 15.97 7.28 4.61
CA LEU A 131 15.80 6.25 5.64
C LEU A 131 16.98 5.25 5.65
#